data_AF-A0A7C6LKI7-F1
#
_entry.id   AF-A0A7C6LKI7-F1
#
_cell.length_a   1.000
_cell.length_b   1.000
_cell.length_c   1.000
_cell.angle_alpha   90.00
_cell.angle_beta   90.00
_cell.angle_gamma   90.00
#
_symmetry.space_group_name_H-M   'P 1'
#
loop_
_entity.id
_entity.type
_entity.pdbx_description
1 polymer ?
#
loop_
_entity_poly.entity_id
_entity_poly.type
_entity_poly.pdbx_seq_one_letter_code
_entity_poly.pdbx_strand_id
1 'polypeptide(L)'
;MIHLAGELYSLLILIRVILSWVPMRSWRPHPAVLWLYRLTEPVLAPARRIIPPIGGIDFSPLLVFWLLPKVTDIIASLFAAMGL
;
A
#
# COMPACT_ATOMS: atom_id res chain seq x y z
N MET A 1 17.44 -6.24 -3.32
CA MET A 1 17.03 -5.07 -2.49
C MET A 1 15.69 -4.49 -2.93
N ILE A 2 15.45 -4.30 -4.24
CA ILE A 2 14.19 -3.74 -4.77
C ILE A 2 12.96 -4.60 -4.41
N HIS A 3 13.04 -5.92 -4.58
CA HIS A 3 11.92 -6.83 -4.24
C HIS A 3 11.56 -6.78 -2.75
N LEU A 4 12.58 -6.80 -1.87
CA LEU A 4 12.39 -6.65 -0.42
C LEU A 4 11.65 -5.35 -0.07
N ALA A 5 11.96 -4.25 -0.75
CA ALA A 5 11.26 -2.98 -0.55
C ALA A 5 9.78 -3.08 -0.97
N GLY A 6 9.49 -3.73 -2.10
CA GLY A 6 8.12 -3.99 -2.57
C GLY A 6 7.32 -4.90 -1.63
N GLU A 7 7.94 -5.95 -1.10
CA GLU A 7 7.35 -6.86 -0.10
C GLU A 7 7.06 -6.13 1.21
N LEU A 8 8.01 -5.33 1.72
CA LEU A 8 7.81 -4.52 2.91
C LEU A 8 6.68 -3.50 2.72
N TYR A 9 6.62 -2.85 1.56
CA TYR A 9 5.54 -1.91 1.26
C TYR A 9 4.18 -2.61 1.16
N SER A 10 4.12 -3.82 0.57
CA SER A 10 2.92 -4.66 0.57
C SER A 10 2.48 -4.99 1.99
N LEU A 11 3.41 -5.32 2.88
CA LEU A 11 3.13 -5.57 4.29
C LEU A 11 2.54 -4.32 4.98
N LEU A 12 3.07 -3.12 4.71
CA LEU A 12 2.50 -1.88 5.24
C LEU A 12 1.05 -1.68 4.77
N ILE A 13 0.76 -1.93 3.49
CA ILE A 13 -0.61 -1.86 2.97
C ILE A 13 -1.49 -2.89 3.66
N LEU A 14 -1.03 -4.14 3.84
CA LEU A 14 -1.77 -5.18 4.53
C LEU A 14 -2.13 -4.77 5.97
N ILE A 15 -1.15 -4.26 6.72
CA ILE A 15 -1.37 -3.74 8.08
C ILE A 15 -2.42 -2.62 8.04
N ARG A 16 -2.35 -1.71 7.06
CA ARG A 16 -3.33 -0.62 6.92
C ARG A 16 -4.74 -1.15 6.66
N VAL A 17 -4.89 -2.17 5.81
CA VAL A 17 -6.19 -2.80 5.54
C VAL A 17 -6.76 -3.40 6.82
N ILE A 18 -5.96 -4.17 7.55
CA ILE A 18 -6.38 -4.79 8.81
C ILE A 18 -6.79 -3.70 9.82
N LEU A 19 -5.99 -2.63 9.96
CA LEU A 19 -6.30 -1.52 10.84
C LEU A 19 -7.55 -0.73 10.41
N SER A 20 -7.91 -0.72 9.12
CA SER A 20 -9.13 -0.06 8.64
C SER A 20 -10.41 -0.74 9.11
N TRP A 21 -10.34 -2.02 9.50
CA TRP A 21 -11.46 -2.76 10.08
C TRP A 21 -11.68 -2.42 11.56
N VAL A 22 -10.70 -1.77 12.21
CA VAL A 22 -10.83 -1.32 13.59
C VAL A 22 -11.46 0.07 13.61
N PRO A 23 -12.65 0.26 14.19
CA PRO A 23 -13.31 1.56 14.23
C PRO A 23 -12.49 2.55 15.08
N MET A 24 -11.85 3.52 14.43
CA MET A 24 -10.98 4.52 15.08
C MET A 24 -11.74 5.67 15.77
N ARG A 25 -13.07 5.61 15.81
CA ARG A 25 -13.95 6.75 16.14
C ARG A 25 -13.82 7.26 17.58
N SER A 26 -13.20 6.48 18.47
CA SER A 26 -13.02 6.79 19.89
C SER A 26 -11.55 6.82 20.36
N TRP A 27 -10.58 6.63 19.47
CA TRP A 27 -9.17 6.51 19.87
C TRP A 27 -8.28 7.56 19.21
N ARG A 28 -7.33 8.14 19.97
CA ARG A 28 -6.26 8.94 19.38
C ARG A 28 -5.29 7.99 18.67
N PRO A 29 -5.15 8.06 17.33
CA PRO A 29 -4.31 7.11 16.62
C PRO A 29 -2.85 7.25 17.05
N HIS A 30 -2.23 6.13 17.39
CA HIS A 30 -0.81 6.07 17.72
C HIS A 30 0.03 6.67 16.57
N PRO A 31 1.15 7.38 16.84
CA PRO A 31 1.97 7.99 15.79
C PRO A 31 2.38 7.03 14.67
N ALA A 32 2.63 5.76 14.99
CA ALA A 32 2.95 4.73 13.99
C ALA A 32 1.82 4.50 12.97
N VAL A 33 0.55 4.58 13.39
CA VAL A 33 -0.61 4.47 12.49
C VAL A 33 -0.65 5.68 11.57
N LEU A 34 -0.42 6.89 12.07
CA LEU A 34 -0.34 8.09 11.24
C LEU A 34 0.76 7.98 10.18
N TRP A 35 1.93 7.47 10.54
CA TRP A 35 3.02 7.22 9.60
C TRP A 35 2.64 6.17 8.55
N LEU A 36 2.03 5.07 8.96
CA LEU A 36 1.55 4.03 8.06
C LEU A 36 0.61 4.60 6.99
N TYR A 37 -0.36 5.40 7.40
CA TYR A 37 -1.28 6.06 6.47
C TYR A 37 -0.53 6.99 5.54
N ARG A 38 0.38 7.83 6.04
CA ARG A 38 1.18 8.75 5.21
C ARG A 38 2.05 8.04 4.17
N LEU A 39 2.66 6.91 4.51
CA LEU A 39 3.51 6.15 3.60
C LEU A 39 2.71 5.43 2.51
N THR A 40 1.51 4.97 2.85
CA THR A 40 0.67 4.17 1.93
C THR A 40 -0.30 5.03 1.12
N GLU A 41 -0.61 6.26 1.56
CA GLU A 41 -1.56 7.16 0.90
C GLU A 41 -1.20 7.52 -0.55
N PRO A 42 0.05 7.83 -0.91
CA PRO A 42 0.40 8.20 -2.28
C PRO A 42 0.04 7.13 -3.32
N VAL A 43 0.01 5.86 -2.92
CA VAL A 43 -0.34 4.73 -3.80
C VAL A 43 -1.82 4.35 -3.66
N LEU A 44 -2.38 4.37 -2.45
CA LEU A 44 -3.79 4.01 -2.23
C LEU A 44 -4.77 5.10 -2.67
N ALA A 45 -4.43 6.38 -2.56
CA ALA A 45 -5.29 7.49 -3.00
C ALA A 45 -5.63 7.43 -4.50
N PRO A 46 -4.68 7.25 -5.44
CA PRO A 46 -5.01 7.07 -6.84
C PRO A 46 -5.74 5.74 -7.09
N ALA A 47 -5.37 4.66 -6.38
CA ALA A 47 -6.08 3.39 -6.50
C ALA A 47 -7.57 3.50 -6.09
N ARG A 48 -7.90 4.31 -5.08
CA ARG A 48 -9.28 4.62 -4.67
C ARG A 48 -10.09 5.38 -5.71
N ARG A 49 -9.43 6.06 -6.67
CA ARG A 49 -10.14 6.69 -7.80
C ARG A 49 -10.60 5.66 -8.83
N ILE A 50 -9.93 4.50 -8.89
CA ILE A 50 -10.28 3.40 -9.79
C ILE A 50 -11.26 2.45 -9.11
N ILE A 51 -10.96 2.04 -7.86
CA ILE A 51 -11.82 1.19 -7.04
C ILE A 51 -12.24 1.99 -5.80
N PRO A 52 -13.38 2.71 -5.85
CA PRO A 52 -13.85 3.48 -4.72
C PRO A 52 -14.26 2.57 -3.55
N PRO A 53 -14.26 3.09 -2.31
CA PRO A 53 -14.75 2.35 -1.16
C PRO A 53 -16.23 1.98 -1.32
N ILE A 54 -16.59 0.74 -0.99
CA ILE A 54 -17.98 0.25 -1.04
C ILE A 54 -18.40 -0.06 0.40
N GLY A 55 -19.48 0.58 0.87
CA GLY A 55 -19.96 0.38 2.23
C GLY A 55 -18.97 0.81 3.32
N GLY A 56 -18.06 1.76 3.03
CA GLY A 56 -17.03 2.22 3.96
C GLY A 56 -15.78 1.33 4.04
N ILE A 57 -15.72 0.25 3.26
CA ILE A 57 -14.56 -0.64 3.15
C ILE A 57 -13.72 -0.21 1.95
N ASP A 58 -12.41 0.00 2.18
CA ASP A 58 -11.46 0.35 1.12
C ASP A 58 -10.98 -0.92 0.40
N PHE A 59 -11.46 -1.13 -0.83
CA PHE A 59 -11.06 -2.24 -1.70
C PHE A 59 -9.89 -1.91 -2.63
N SER A 60 -9.44 -0.66 -2.65
CA SER A 60 -8.27 -0.24 -3.44
C SER A 60 -6.96 -1.02 -3.14
N PRO A 61 -6.71 -1.54 -1.93
CA PRO A 61 -5.54 -2.38 -1.66
C PRO A 61 -5.46 -3.62 -2.54
N LEU A 62 -6.59 -4.19 -2.97
CA LEU A 62 -6.60 -5.36 -3.87
C LEU A 62 -5.94 -5.04 -5.22
N LEU A 63 -6.23 -3.86 -5.77
CA LEU A 63 -5.60 -3.37 -6.99
C LEU A 63 -4.10 -3.17 -6.78
N VAL A 64 -3.71 -2.61 -5.65
CA VAL A 64 -2.29 -2.38 -5.35
C VAL A 64 -1.54 -3.69 -5.15
N PHE A 65 -2.11 -4.69 -4.47
CA PHE A 65 -1.49 -6.01 -4.34
C PHE A 65 -1.30 -6.72 -5.67
N TRP A 66 -2.17 -6.47 -6.65
CA TRP A 66 -2.02 -7.03 -7.99
C TRP A 66 -0.98 -6.28 -8.86
N LEU A 67 -0.87 -4.96 -8.71
CA LEU A 67 0.02 -4.12 -9.53
C LEU A 67 1.43 -3.99 -8.97
N LEU A 68 1.59 -3.87 -7.66
CA LEU A 68 2.85 -3.53 -7.01
C LEU A 68 3.97 -4.56 -7.29
N PRO A 69 3.72 -5.88 -7.26
CA PRO A 69 4.76 -6.86 -7.63
C PRO A 69 5.23 -6.66 -9.06
N LYS A 70 4.31 -6.46 -10.01
CA LYS A 70 4.64 -6.24 -11.43
C LYS A 70 5.46 -4.98 -11.64
N VAL A 71 5.10 -3.89 -10.96
CA VAL A 71 5.87 -2.64 -11.00
C VAL A 71 7.27 -2.86 -10.41
N THR A 72 7.37 -3.60 -9.31
CA THR A 72 8.65 -3.94 -8.67
C THR A 72 9.54 -4.78 -9.58
N ASP A 73 8.97 -5.75 -10.31
CA ASP A 73 9.68 -6.59 -11.28
C ASP A 73 10.19 -5.77 -12.46
N ILE A 74 9.34 -4.90 -13.02
CA ILE A 74 9.72 -3.99 -14.10
C ILE A 74 10.89 -3.11 -13.65
N ILE A 75 10.77 -2.47 -12.48
CA ILE A 75 11.84 -1.63 -11.94
C ILE A 75 13.12 -2.44 -11.77
N ALA A 76 13.07 -3.61 -11.13
CA ALA A 76 14.25 -4.45 -10.94
C ALA A 76 14.88 -4.87 -12.27
N SER A 77 14.08 -5.20 -13.28
CA SER A 77 14.58 -5.56 -14.61
C SER A 77 15.29 -4.40 -15.32
N LEU A 78 14.82 -3.16 -15.13
CA LEU A 78 15.44 -1.97 -15.69
C LEU A 78 16.79 -1.68 -15.02
N PHE A 79 16.87 -1.79 -13.70
CA PHE A 79 18.15 -1.67 -12.97
C PHE A 79 19.15 -2.73 -13.43
N ALA A 80 18.71 -3.99 -13.51
CA ALA A 80 19.55 -5.09 -14.00
C ALA A 80 20.04 -4.87 -15.45
N ALA A 81 19.16 -4.37 -16.34
CA ALA A 81 19.52 -4.04 -17.73
C ALA A 81 20.53 -2.89 -17.83
N MET A 82 20.53 -1.98 -16.85
CA MET A 82 21.52 -0.90 -16.73
C MET A 82 22.82 -1.36 -16.04
N GLY A 83 22.91 -2.61 -15.60
CA GLY A 83 24.05 -3.14 -14.86
C GLY A 83 24.18 -2.59 -13.43
N LEU A 84 23.06 -2.10 -12.86
CA LEU A 84 22.96 -1.58 -11.49
C LEU A 84 22.31 -2.58 -10.53
#